data_AF-A0A429ETG1-F1
#
_entry.id   AF-A0A429ETG1-F1
#
_cell.length_a   1.000
_cell.length_b   1.000
_cell.length_c   1.000
_cell.angle_alpha   90.00
_cell.angle_beta   90.00
_cell.angle_gamma   90.00
#
_symmetry.space_group_name_H-M   'P 1'
#
loop_
_entity.id
_entity.type
_entity.pdbx_description
1 polymer ?
#
loop_
_entity_poly.entity_id
_entity_poly.type
_entity_poly.pdbx_seq_one_letter_code
_entity_poly.pdbx_strand_id
1 'polypeptide(L)'
;MMAPSPGVGRRRRALQAAASLLEELNVDQDRPVDVFAAVARLDLWLVFQPLESLLGVMLPEGGMMLTSQRPPTIQRYTAAHEIAHWVLDHNPTAFDTEADVLGSGTLERERLAQLFASYFMMPPSLVHGTASRYGVTASRPPDPVVAYLMARDMRMSYEAAVRQFGNLRLITGHTREALLEVPPLKIKKQLAHGHRPQDGRADVWPVDERAMHHSIDIAVDDEIVIALPENRTTGFRWLDETANRRRADIRARPAPPPFAGPRTPPAVSASSRPSRRTAADVNAALALLPRSPQPTDDPKPTDKPNASPEGGALVVVFDDHQADSDDRDAREVVRHRRTIAGSVPVPPATTDRPVDLASEDERTSLPNTRTPRIGATGRRWLALRATAEGHFTYVLHYAAPHEPDHPAAATFTVEATVEPQPELANRRRLLQVDLSDDTGDNPTARNDPQR
;
A
#
# COMPACT_ATOMS: atom_id res chain seq x y z
N MET A 1 28.16 -41.42 15.00
CA MET A 1 27.65 -40.14 14.47
C MET A 1 27.57 -40.25 12.96
N MET A 2 26.37 -40.30 12.37
CA MET A 2 26.24 -40.23 10.92
C MET A 2 26.60 -38.81 10.48
N ALA A 3 27.54 -38.67 9.54
CA ALA A 3 27.82 -37.39 8.91
C ALA A 3 26.55 -36.88 8.21
N PRO A 4 26.23 -35.57 8.30
CA PRO A 4 25.06 -35.02 7.64
C PRO A 4 25.17 -35.26 6.12
N SER A 5 24.03 -35.58 5.48
CA SER A 5 23.95 -35.73 4.02
C SER A 5 24.56 -34.50 3.32
N PRO A 6 25.32 -34.67 2.21
CA PRO A 6 26.04 -33.60 1.53
C PRO A 6 25.18 -32.34 1.27
N GLY A 7 23.91 -32.53 0.88
CA GLY A 7 22.98 -31.43 0.62
C GLY A 7 22.57 -30.63 1.87
N VAL A 8 22.48 -31.27 3.05
CA VAL A 8 22.21 -30.57 4.32
C VAL A 8 23.41 -29.69 4.70
N GLY A 9 24.63 -30.20 4.48
CA GLY A 9 25.86 -29.45 4.69
C GLY A 9 25.98 -28.21 3.80
N ARG A 10 25.59 -28.30 2.53
CA ARG A 10 25.61 -27.16 1.59
C ARG A 10 24.57 -26.10 1.92
N ARG A 11 23.34 -26.50 2.23
CA ARG A 11 22.29 -25.55 2.66
C ARG A 11 22.68 -24.78 3.93
N ARG A 12 23.27 -25.48 4.91
CA ARG A 12 23.77 -24.84 6.14
C ARG A 12 24.88 -23.83 5.82
N ARG A 13 25.79 -24.16 4.90
CA ARG A 13 26.86 -23.25 4.45
C ARG A 13 26.29 -21.99 3.80
N ALA A 14 25.30 -22.09 2.92
CA ALA A 14 24.67 -20.93 2.30
C ALA A 14 24.01 -20.00 3.34
N LEU A 15 23.31 -20.56 4.32
CA LEU A 15 22.71 -19.78 5.41
C LEU A 15 23.77 -19.13 6.31
N GLN A 16 24.85 -19.85 6.63
CA GLN A 16 25.96 -19.33 7.42
C GLN A 16 26.68 -18.19 6.68
N ALA A 17 26.88 -18.32 5.37
CA ALA A 17 27.47 -17.27 4.55
C ALA A 17 26.60 -16.01 4.55
N ALA A 18 25.27 -16.15 4.41
CA ALA A 18 24.36 -15.01 4.47
C ALA A 18 24.40 -14.31 5.84
N ALA A 19 24.38 -15.09 6.93
CA ALA A 19 24.49 -14.55 8.29
C ALA A 19 25.83 -13.84 8.52
N SER A 20 26.94 -14.45 8.11
CA SER A 20 28.29 -13.89 8.26
C SER A 20 28.44 -12.59 7.48
N LEU A 21 27.88 -12.52 6.26
CA LEU A 21 27.90 -11.31 5.45
C LEU A 21 27.09 -10.18 6.09
N LEU A 22 25.92 -10.47 6.67
CA LEU A 22 25.12 -9.46 7.37
C LEU A 22 25.90 -8.86 8.55
N GLU A 23 26.65 -9.68 9.28
CA GLU A 23 27.53 -9.23 10.38
C GLU A 23 28.73 -8.43 9.87
N GLU A 24 29.41 -8.91 8.83
CA GLU A 24 30.56 -8.25 8.21
C GLU A 24 30.21 -6.85 7.68
N LEU A 25 29.05 -6.73 7.02
CA LEU A 25 28.54 -5.47 6.49
C LEU A 25 27.89 -4.58 7.57
N ASN A 26 27.84 -5.05 8.82
CA ASN A 26 27.21 -4.38 9.96
C ASN A 26 25.77 -3.91 9.63
N VAL A 27 24.98 -4.81 9.04
CA VAL A 27 23.59 -4.53 8.67
C VAL A 27 22.70 -4.60 9.90
N ASP A 28 21.84 -3.59 10.09
CA ASP A 28 20.77 -3.64 11.08
C ASP A 28 19.72 -4.68 10.65
N GLN A 29 19.74 -5.83 11.32
CA GLN A 29 18.88 -6.98 10.99
C GLN A 29 17.45 -6.84 11.56
N ASP A 30 17.11 -5.76 12.26
CA ASP A 30 15.75 -5.48 12.73
C ASP A 30 14.95 -4.60 11.75
N ARG A 31 15.61 -4.12 10.68
CA ARG A 31 15.02 -3.27 9.63
C ARG A 31 15.13 -3.93 8.25
N PRO A 32 14.30 -3.51 7.27
CA PRO A 32 14.44 -3.98 5.89
C PRO A 32 15.87 -3.75 5.38
N VAL A 33 16.48 -4.79 4.83
CA VAL A 33 17.87 -4.75 4.36
C VAL A 33 17.98 -3.90 3.10
N ASP A 34 18.82 -2.87 3.14
CA ASP A 34 19.22 -2.12 1.95
C ASP A 34 20.32 -2.89 1.19
N VAL A 35 19.87 -3.74 0.27
CA VAL A 35 20.75 -4.54 -0.57
C VAL A 35 21.66 -3.69 -1.47
N PHE A 36 21.23 -2.50 -1.90
CA PHE A 36 22.06 -1.66 -2.76
C PHE A 36 23.18 -0.99 -1.97
N ALA A 37 22.92 -0.64 -0.70
CA ALA A 37 23.98 -0.27 0.23
C ALA A 37 24.93 -1.45 0.52
N ALA A 38 24.43 -2.69 0.57
CA ALA A 38 25.29 -3.88 0.70
C ALA A 38 26.19 -4.08 -0.52
N VAL A 39 25.64 -3.97 -1.74
CA VAL A 39 26.42 -4.00 -3.00
C VAL A 39 27.52 -2.94 -2.98
N ALA A 40 27.22 -1.73 -2.51
CA ALA A 40 28.20 -0.65 -2.38
C ALA A 40 29.33 -0.98 -1.39
N ARG A 41 29.00 -1.55 -0.21
CA ARG A 41 30.00 -1.92 0.80
C ARG A 41 30.87 -3.10 0.38
N LEU A 42 30.38 -3.92 -0.55
CA LEU A 42 31.14 -5.01 -1.17
C LEU A 42 32.02 -4.55 -2.34
N ASP A 43 32.04 -3.24 -2.62
CA ASP A 43 32.75 -2.65 -3.75
C ASP A 43 32.36 -3.26 -5.11
N LEU A 44 31.09 -3.67 -5.23
CA LEU A 44 30.54 -4.22 -6.47
C LEU A 44 29.97 -3.10 -7.34
N TRP A 45 30.30 -3.13 -8.63
CA TRP A 45 29.84 -2.14 -9.58
C TRP A 45 28.43 -2.45 -10.06
N LEU A 46 27.44 -1.62 -9.71
CA LEU A 46 26.03 -1.85 -10.03
C LEU A 46 25.52 -1.00 -11.19
N VAL A 47 24.98 -1.65 -12.21
CA VAL A 47 24.31 -1.00 -13.35
C VAL A 47 22.89 -1.54 -13.53
N PHE A 48 21.93 -0.63 -13.75
CA PHE A 48 20.58 -0.97 -14.18
C PHE A 48 20.47 -0.83 -15.70
N GLN A 49 19.96 -1.85 -16.38
CA GLN A 49 19.69 -1.80 -17.82
C GLN A 49 18.40 -2.54 -18.17
N PRO A 50 17.71 -2.20 -19.27
CA PRO A 50 16.60 -3.01 -19.74
C PRO A 50 17.13 -4.36 -20.26
N LEU A 51 16.80 -5.46 -19.56
CA LEU A 51 17.15 -6.82 -19.96
C LEU A 51 15.89 -7.60 -20.34
N GLU A 52 15.87 -8.22 -21.52
CA GLU A 52 14.66 -8.88 -22.08
C GLU A 52 14.38 -10.27 -21.48
N SER A 53 15.44 -11.03 -21.16
CA SER A 53 15.33 -12.43 -20.71
C SER A 53 16.03 -12.74 -19.38
N LEU A 54 16.77 -11.77 -18.82
CA LEU A 54 17.49 -11.91 -17.57
C LEU A 54 16.98 -10.89 -16.54
N LEU A 55 16.93 -11.31 -15.28
CA LEU A 55 16.61 -10.40 -14.17
C LEU A 55 17.85 -9.68 -13.66
N GLY A 56 18.98 -10.38 -13.67
CA GLY A 56 20.28 -9.86 -13.29
C GLY A 56 21.38 -10.80 -13.75
N VAL A 57 22.61 -10.35 -13.62
CA VAL A 57 23.81 -11.15 -13.85
C VAL A 57 24.99 -10.60 -13.05
N MET A 58 25.74 -11.50 -12.44
CA MET A 58 27.06 -11.25 -11.89
C MET A 58 28.13 -11.44 -12.97
N LEU A 59 28.86 -10.39 -13.30
CA LEU A 59 30.00 -10.38 -14.22
C LEU A 59 31.31 -10.66 -13.46
N PRO A 60 32.37 -11.13 -14.16
CA PRO A 60 33.70 -11.18 -13.59
C PRO A 60 34.16 -9.83 -13.02
N GLU A 61 35.11 -9.86 -12.09
CA GLU A 61 35.74 -8.65 -11.52
C GLU A 61 34.77 -7.71 -10.76
N GLY A 62 33.62 -8.22 -10.30
CA GLY A 62 32.74 -7.50 -9.38
C GLY A 62 31.64 -6.65 -10.03
N GLY A 63 31.36 -6.81 -11.33
CA GLY A 63 30.31 -6.07 -12.03
C GLY A 63 28.92 -6.71 -11.93
N MET A 64 27.94 -6.05 -11.31
CA MET A 64 26.55 -6.49 -11.21
C MET A 64 25.63 -5.72 -12.17
N MET A 65 24.80 -6.45 -12.92
CA MET A 65 23.76 -5.86 -13.75
C MET A 65 22.37 -6.31 -13.31
N LEU A 66 21.41 -5.40 -13.25
CA LEU A 66 20.01 -5.68 -12.91
C LEU A 66 19.05 -5.11 -13.95
N THR A 67 17.92 -5.79 -14.15
CA THR A 67 16.89 -5.32 -15.09
C THR A 67 16.12 -4.11 -14.56
N SER A 68 15.95 -3.07 -15.38
CA SER A 68 15.04 -1.95 -15.08
C SER A 68 13.56 -2.27 -15.32
N GLN A 69 13.25 -3.41 -15.94
CA GLN A 69 11.88 -3.74 -16.40
C GLN A 69 11.00 -4.39 -15.31
N ARG A 70 11.49 -4.49 -14.07
CA ARG A 70 10.82 -5.17 -12.96
C ARG A 70 10.67 -4.25 -11.76
N PRO A 71 9.64 -4.47 -10.91
CA PRO A 71 9.44 -3.67 -9.71
C PRO A 71 10.64 -3.70 -8.74
N PRO A 72 10.77 -2.68 -7.88
CA PRO A 72 11.84 -2.60 -6.88
C PRO A 72 12.00 -3.84 -6.02
N THR A 73 10.89 -4.47 -5.61
CA THR A 73 10.93 -5.70 -4.78
C THR A 73 11.59 -6.87 -5.51
N ILE A 74 11.40 -6.98 -6.83
CA ILE A 74 12.08 -7.99 -7.65
C ILE A 74 13.54 -7.62 -7.85
N GLN A 75 13.84 -6.35 -8.18
CA GLN A 75 15.22 -5.88 -8.34
C GLN A 75 16.07 -6.11 -7.08
N ARG A 76 15.51 -5.80 -5.90
CA ARG A 76 16.16 -6.03 -4.61
C ARG A 76 16.45 -7.52 -4.38
N TYR A 77 15.47 -8.38 -4.64
CA TYR A 77 15.65 -9.82 -4.50
C TYR A 77 16.74 -10.34 -5.45
N THR A 78 16.70 -9.91 -6.72
CA THR A 78 17.71 -10.28 -7.71
C THR A 78 19.09 -9.81 -7.29
N ALA A 79 19.24 -8.58 -6.78
CA ALA A 79 20.52 -8.08 -6.28
C ALA A 79 21.10 -9.00 -5.19
N ALA A 80 20.27 -9.44 -4.23
CA ALA A 80 20.70 -10.37 -3.19
C ALA A 80 21.04 -11.76 -3.73
N HIS A 81 20.37 -12.20 -4.79
CA HIS A 81 20.68 -13.44 -5.50
C HIS A 81 22.05 -13.36 -6.20
N GLU A 82 22.36 -12.24 -6.86
CA GLU A 82 23.68 -12.02 -7.45
C GLU A 82 24.79 -11.87 -6.39
N ILE A 83 24.52 -11.24 -5.25
CA ILE A 83 25.44 -11.25 -4.08
C ILE A 83 25.70 -12.70 -3.63
N ALA A 84 24.68 -13.56 -3.63
CA ALA A 84 24.86 -14.95 -3.26
C ALA A 84 25.84 -15.66 -4.22
N HIS A 85 25.72 -15.42 -5.52
CA HIS A 85 26.69 -15.93 -6.50
C HIS A 85 28.09 -15.39 -6.24
N TRP A 86 28.23 -14.08 -5.99
CA TRP A 86 29.50 -13.50 -5.61
C TRP A 86 30.12 -14.22 -4.40
N VAL A 87 29.38 -14.37 -3.30
CA VAL A 87 29.89 -14.90 -2.04
C VAL A 87 30.13 -16.42 -2.08
N LEU A 88 29.21 -17.17 -2.68
CA LEU A 88 29.26 -18.63 -2.68
C LEU A 88 30.22 -19.18 -3.72
N ASP A 89 30.38 -18.49 -4.86
CA ASP A 89 31.16 -18.97 -5.99
C ASP A 89 32.62 -18.43 -6.00
N HIS A 90 32.92 -17.35 -5.28
CA HIS A 90 34.30 -16.82 -5.15
C HIS A 90 35.20 -17.62 -4.19
N ASN A 91 34.71 -18.72 -3.61
CA ASN A 91 35.51 -19.52 -2.70
C ASN A 91 36.15 -20.71 -3.46
N PRO A 92 37.46 -20.66 -3.80
CA PRO A 92 38.15 -21.75 -4.50
C PRO A 92 38.25 -23.05 -3.66
N THR A 93 37.81 -23.01 -2.40
CA THR A 93 37.81 -24.13 -1.46
C THR A 93 36.46 -24.86 -1.37
N ALA A 94 35.53 -24.60 -2.28
CA ALA A 94 34.36 -25.42 -2.46
C ALA A 94 34.79 -26.74 -3.13
N PHE A 95 34.76 -27.85 -2.38
CA PHE A 95 34.94 -29.18 -2.96
C PHE A 95 33.77 -29.47 -3.91
N ASP A 96 33.95 -29.16 -5.19
CA ASP A 96 33.03 -29.58 -6.25
C ASP A 96 32.97 -31.10 -6.22
N THR A 97 31.78 -31.62 -5.93
CA THR A 97 31.54 -33.07 -5.98
C THR A 97 31.32 -33.50 -7.43
N GLU A 98 31.54 -34.76 -7.74
CA GLU A 98 31.30 -35.31 -9.09
C GLU A 98 29.86 -35.05 -9.58
N ALA A 99 28.90 -34.91 -8.66
CA ALA A 99 27.52 -34.51 -8.94
C ALA A 99 27.36 -33.05 -9.42
N ASP A 100 28.24 -32.14 -8.97
CA ASP A 100 28.21 -30.72 -9.37
C ASP A 100 28.67 -30.56 -10.83
N VAL A 101 29.55 -31.44 -11.29
CA VAL A 101 30.09 -31.49 -12.67
C VAL A 101 29.15 -32.22 -13.64
N LEU A 102 28.40 -33.23 -13.19
CA LEU A 102 27.58 -34.10 -14.05
C LEU A 102 26.13 -33.63 -14.30
N GLY A 103 25.77 -32.39 -13.92
CA GLY A 103 24.58 -31.69 -14.42
C GLY A 103 23.49 -31.35 -13.39
N SER A 104 23.57 -31.82 -12.14
CA SER A 104 22.68 -31.37 -11.05
C SER A 104 23.21 -30.16 -10.28
N GLY A 105 24.49 -29.83 -10.45
CA GLY A 105 25.17 -28.72 -9.77
C GLY A 105 24.58 -27.34 -10.05
N THR A 106 24.15 -27.06 -11.28
CA THR A 106 23.56 -25.75 -11.64
C THR A 106 22.23 -25.50 -10.93
N LEU A 107 21.32 -26.48 -10.94
CA LEU A 107 20.04 -26.37 -10.23
C LEU A 107 20.22 -26.27 -8.71
N GLU A 108 21.20 -26.98 -8.14
CA GLU A 108 21.50 -26.88 -6.72
C GLU A 108 22.14 -25.54 -6.36
N ARG A 109 23.07 -25.03 -7.18
CA ARG A 109 23.68 -23.70 -7.05
C ARG A 109 22.63 -22.60 -7.04
N GLU A 110 21.72 -22.59 -7.99
CA GLU A 110 20.61 -21.62 -8.03
C GLU A 110 19.71 -21.71 -6.78
N ARG A 111 19.44 -22.94 -6.28
CA ARG A 111 18.67 -23.13 -5.04
C ARG A 111 19.41 -22.62 -3.80
N LEU A 112 20.74 -22.76 -3.76
CA LEU A 112 21.56 -22.24 -2.66
C LEU A 112 21.65 -20.72 -2.71
N ALA A 113 21.81 -20.12 -3.90
CA ALA A 113 21.77 -18.68 -4.10
C ALA A 113 20.41 -18.09 -3.70
N GLN A 114 19.31 -18.72 -4.10
CA GLN A 114 17.96 -18.35 -3.67
C GLN A 114 17.80 -18.43 -2.14
N LEU A 115 18.31 -19.50 -1.50
CA LEU A 115 18.23 -19.68 -0.05
C LEU A 115 19.05 -18.62 0.69
N PHE A 116 20.25 -18.31 0.20
CA PHE A 116 21.08 -17.21 0.69
C PHE A 116 20.34 -15.89 0.59
N ALA A 117 19.81 -15.54 -0.59
CA ALA A 117 19.14 -14.27 -0.84
C ALA A 117 17.91 -14.09 0.05
N SER A 118 17.12 -15.15 0.25
CA SER A 118 15.97 -15.15 1.16
C SER A 118 16.40 -14.86 2.61
N TYR A 119 17.49 -15.47 3.09
CA TYR A 119 17.99 -15.23 4.44
C TYR A 119 18.63 -13.86 4.59
N PHE A 120 19.44 -13.44 3.62
CA PHE A 120 20.11 -12.15 3.60
C PHE A 120 19.11 -10.98 3.62
N MET A 121 18.05 -11.05 2.80
CA MET A 121 17.04 -9.99 2.73
C MET A 121 16.04 -10.01 3.88
N MET A 122 15.79 -11.18 4.46
CA MET A 122 14.81 -11.37 5.53
C MET A 122 15.44 -12.19 6.67
N PRO A 123 16.36 -11.56 7.43
CA PRO A 123 16.99 -12.22 8.56
C PRO A 123 15.95 -12.58 9.64
N PRO A 124 16.22 -13.59 10.49
CA PRO A 124 15.25 -14.06 11.48
C PRO A 124 14.73 -12.97 12.43
N SER A 125 15.58 -12.02 12.81
CA SER A 125 15.21 -10.88 13.66
C SER A 125 14.15 -9.99 13.01
N LEU A 126 14.35 -9.56 11.77
CA LEU A 126 13.37 -8.79 10.99
C LEU A 126 12.04 -9.55 10.85
N VAL A 127 12.11 -10.83 10.49
CA VAL A 127 10.90 -11.64 10.27
C VAL A 127 10.12 -11.83 11.56
N HIS A 128 10.78 -12.19 12.66
CA HIS A 128 10.10 -12.38 13.94
C HIS A 128 9.61 -11.07 14.56
N GLY A 129 10.38 -9.99 14.44
CA GLY A 129 9.95 -8.66 14.86
C GLY A 129 8.70 -8.21 14.10
N THR A 130 8.70 -8.36 12.78
CA THR A 130 7.54 -8.05 11.93
C THR A 130 6.35 -8.95 12.27
N ALA A 131 6.56 -10.25 12.44
CA ALA A 131 5.51 -11.20 12.84
C ALA A 131 4.86 -10.81 14.18
N SER A 132 5.68 -10.40 15.15
CA SER A 132 5.21 -9.93 16.45
C SER A 132 4.33 -8.67 16.34
N ARG A 133 4.72 -7.68 15.51
CA ARG A 133 3.90 -6.47 15.26
C ARG A 133 2.51 -6.79 14.73
N TYR A 134 2.38 -7.84 13.92
CA TYR A 134 1.11 -8.31 13.37
C TYR A 134 0.39 -9.35 14.24
N GLY A 135 0.92 -9.68 15.42
CA GLY A 135 0.33 -10.68 16.33
C GLY A 135 0.37 -12.11 15.79
N VAL A 136 1.30 -12.39 14.87
CA VAL A 136 1.53 -13.72 14.31
C VAL A 136 2.27 -14.58 15.32
N THR A 137 1.73 -15.76 15.59
CA THR A 137 2.31 -16.74 16.53
C THR A 137 2.16 -18.14 15.97
N ALA A 138 2.80 -19.14 16.59
CA ALA A 138 2.65 -20.54 16.18
C ALA A 138 1.19 -21.03 16.22
N SER A 139 0.36 -20.53 17.16
CA SER A 139 -1.07 -20.85 17.26
C SER A 139 -1.96 -19.98 16.38
N ARG A 140 -1.44 -18.85 15.89
CA ARG A 140 -2.15 -17.89 15.04
C ARG A 140 -1.27 -17.54 13.83
N PRO A 141 -1.21 -18.42 12.81
CA PRO A 141 -0.48 -18.13 11.58
C PRO A 141 -1.11 -16.93 10.84
N PRO A 142 -0.34 -16.25 9.98
CA PRO A 142 -0.85 -15.11 9.23
C PRO A 142 -1.87 -15.57 8.19
N ASP A 143 -2.94 -14.80 8.03
CA ASP A 143 -3.81 -14.90 6.86
C ASP A 143 -3.14 -14.20 5.63
N PRO A 144 -3.71 -14.31 4.41
CA PRO A 144 -3.11 -13.71 3.22
C PRO A 144 -2.89 -12.19 3.32
N VAL A 145 -3.80 -11.47 3.98
CA VAL A 145 -3.70 -10.02 4.16
C VAL A 145 -2.53 -9.68 5.07
N VAL A 146 -2.44 -10.36 6.21
CA VAL A 146 -1.33 -10.18 7.16
C VAL A 146 0.00 -10.56 6.50
N ALA A 147 0.09 -11.70 5.82
CA ALA A 147 1.30 -12.12 5.14
C ALA A 147 1.76 -11.12 4.07
N TYR A 148 0.82 -10.50 3.33
CA TYR A 148 1.12 -9.43 2.38
C TYR A 148 1.64 -8.17 3.06
N LEU A 149 0.99 -7.71 4.14
CA LEU A 149 1.43 -6.53 4.87
C LEU A 149 2.82 -6.73 5.48
N MET A 150 3.10 -7.92 6.03
CA MET A 150 4.43 -8.29 6.50
C MET A 150 5.47 -8.24 5.37
N ALA A 151 5.15 -8.78 4.19
CA ALA A 151 6.04 -8.75 3.03
C ALA A 151 6.36 -7.32 2.58
N ARG A 152 5.33 -6.47 2.48
CA ARG A 152 5.45 -5.05 2.14
C ARG A 152 6.34 -4.31 3.15
N ASP A 153 6.11 -4.51 4.44
CA ASP A 153 6.90 -3.87 5.51
C ASP A 153 8.38 -4.27 5.47
N MET A 154 8.67 -5.51 5.08
CA MET A 154 10.04 -5.99 4.86
C MET A 154 10.59 -5.59 3.48
N ARG A 155 9.81 -4.88 2.65
CA ARG A 155 10.15 -4.45 1.30
C ARG A 155 10.43 -5.61 0.33
N MET A 156 9.71 -6.72 0.51
CA MET A 156 9.86 -7.96 -0.26
C MET A 156 8.59 -8.32 -1.03
N SER A 157 8.74 -9.11 -2.10
CA SER A 157 7.58 -9.66 -2.79
C SER A 157 6.83 -10.65 -1.88
N TYR A 158 5.51 -10.71 -2.05
CA TYR A 158 4.63 -11.62 -1.29
C TYR A 158 5.12 -13.08 -1.35
N GLU A 159 5.48 -13.56 -2.55
CA GLU A 159 5.96 -14.92 -2.73
C GLU A 159 7.28 -15.18 -1.99
N ALA A 160 8.26 -14.27 -2.11
CA ALA A 160 9.55 -14.42 -1.44
C ALA A 160 9.37 -14.48 0.09
N ALA A 161 8.55 -13.57 0.65
CA ALA A 161 8.25 -13.54 2.07
C ALA A 161 7.57 -14.83 2.56
N VAL A 162 6.52 -15.30 1.86
CA VAL A 162 5.82 -16.54 2.24
C VAL A 162 6.74 -17.76 2.19
N ARG A 163 7.62 -17.85 1.19
CA ARG A 163 8.64 -18.91 1.13
C ARG A 163 9.59 -18.84 2.31
N GLN A 164 10.03 -17.63 2.68
CA GLN A 164 10.92 -17.44 3.83
C GLN A 164 10.24 -17.74 5.17
N PHE A 165 8.96 -17.41 5.33
CA PHE A 165 8.18 -17.81 6.51
C PHE A 165 8.19 -19.33 6.68
N GLY A 166 8.10 -20.08 5.58
CA GLY A 166 8.24 -21.53 5.58
C GLY A 166 9.66 -22.00 5.95
N ASN A 167 10.70 -21.35 5.39
CA ASN A 167 12.10 -21.68 5.70
C ASN A 167 12.44 -21.48 7.18
N LEU A 168 11.93 -20.40 7.78
CA LEU A 168 12.10 -20.08 9.20
C LEU A 168 11.10 -20.81 10.11
N ARG A 169 10.22 -21.63 9.54
CA ARG A 169 9.17 -22.39 10.25
C ARG A 169 8.20 -21.50 11.05
N LEU A 170 8.02 -20.25 10.61
CA LEU A 170 6.94 -19.37 11.09
C LEU A 170 5.57 -19.91 10.70
N ILE A 171 5.50 -20.59 9.55
CA ILE A 171 4.29 -21.24 9.03
C ILE A 171 4.59 -22.68 8.62
N THR A 172 3.54 -23.52 8.60
CA THR A 172 3.65 -24.90 8.10
C THR A 172 3.77 -24.94 6.58
N GLY A 173 4.23 -26.07 6.03
CA GLY A 173 4.26 -26.28 4.57
C GLY A 173 2.89 -26.15 3.91
N HIS A 174 1.84 -26.65 4.58
CA HIS A 174 0.46 -26.53 4.12
C HIS A 174 -0.03 -25.07 4.11
N THR A 175 0.21 -24.32 5.20
CA THR A 175 -0.12 -22.89 5.27
C THR A 175 0.60 -22.10 4.19
N ARG A 176 1.88 -22.40 3.95
CA ARG A 176 2.67 -21.77 2.87
C ARG A 176 2.02 -22.00 1.51
N GLU A 177 1.63 -23.22 1.19
CA GLU A 177 0.99 -23.56 -0.08
C GLU A 177 -0.36 -22.82 -0.23
N ALA A 178 -1.20 -22.86 0.81
CA ALA A 178 -2.47 -22.12 0.81
C ALA A 178 -2.29 -20.60 0.65
N LEU A 179 -1.25 -20.01 1.23
CA LEU A 179 -0.94 -18.59 1.06
C LEU A 179 -0.49 -18.27 -0.37
N LEU A 180 0.35 -19.12 -0.98
CA LEU A 180 0.86 -18.93 -2.34
C LEU A 180 -0.22 -19.09 -3.42
N GLU A 181 -1.30 -19.82 -3.13
CA GLU A 181 -2.47 -19.91 -4.02
C GLU A 181 -3.25 -18.60 -4.14
N VAL A 182 -3.12 -17.68 -3.17
CA VAL A 182 -3.84 -16.40 -3.17
C VAL A 182 -3.04 -15.35 -3.97
N PRO A 183 -3.57 -14.84 -5.10
CA PRO A 183 -2.85 -13.85 -5.89
C PRO A 183 -2.73 -12.50 -5.15
N PRO A 184 -1.57 -11.81 -5.19
CA PRO A 184 -1.40 -10.52 -4.51
C PRO A 184 -2.44 -9.47 -4.90
N LEU A 185 -2.86 -9.45 -6.17
CA LEU A 185 -3.88 -8.51 -6.64
C LEU A 185 -5.24 -8.70 -5.94
N LYS A 186 -5.59 -9.93 -5.54
CA LYS A 186 -6.82 -10.20 -4.78
C LYS A 186 -6.73 -9.60 -3.37
N ILE A 187 -5.55 -9.72 -2.75
CA ILE A 187 -5.26 -9.17 -1.42
C ILE A 187 -5.28 -7.64 -1.47
N LYS A 188 -4.61 -7.04 -2.46
CA LYS A 188 -4.59 -5.59 -2.69
C LYS A 188 -6.00 -5.04 -2.89
N LYS A 189 -6.86 -5.71 -3.68
CA LYS A 189 -8.27 -5.34 -3.85
C LYS A 189 -9.06 -5.40 -2.54
N GLN A 190 -8.82 -6.40 -1.70
CA GLN A 190 -9.47 -6.50 -0.40
C GLN A 190 -9.05 -5.35 0.51
N LEU A 191 -7.76 -5.03 0.57
CA LEU A 191 -7.21 -3.89 1.32
C LEU A 191 -7.71 -2.53 0.79
N ALA A 192 -7.97 -2.45 -0.51
CA ALA A 192 -8.50 -1.29 -1.19
C ALA A 192 -10.03 -1.28 -1.28
N HIS A 193 -10.74 -2.12 -0.50
CA HIS A 193 -12.20 -2.15 -0.43
C HIS A 193 -12.91 -2.30 -1.80
N GLY A 194 -12.33 -3.11 -2.67
CA GLY A 194 -12.84 -3.39 -4.02
C GLY A 194 -12.19 -2.54 -5.11
N HIS A 195 -11.56 -1.41 -4.76
CA HIS A 195 -10.73 -0.64 -5.69
C HIS A 195 -9.53 -1.48 -6.13
N ARG A 196 -9.18 -1.37 -7.41
CA ARG A 196 -8.01 -2.02 -7.97
C ARG A 196 -6.93 -0.95 -8.15
N PRO A 197 -5.72 -1.14 -7.58
CA PRO A 197 -4.62 -0.22 -7.81
C PRO A 197 -4.39 0.00 -9.31
N GLN A 198 -4.10 1.25 -9.67
CA GLN A 198 -3.84 1.72 -11.04
C GLN A 198 -2.67 0.95 -11.64
N ASP A 199 -1.60 0.77 -10.86
CA ASP A 199 -0.54 -0.19 -11.16
C ASP A 199 -0.72 -1.44 -10.28
N GLY A 200 -0.84 -2.61 -10.90
CA GLY A 200 -0.93 -3.88 -10.16
C GLY A 200 0.36 -4.22 -9.37
N ARG A 201 1.49 -3.60 -9.73
CA ARG A 201 2.78 -3.78 -9.08
C ARG A 201 2.94 -2.90 -7.84
N ALA A 202 2.27 -1.75 -7.80
CA ALA A 202 2.27 -0.81 -6.68
C ALA A 202 1.80 -1.45 -5.39
N ASP A 203 2.47 -1.17 -4.28
CA ASP A 203 2.04 -1.61 -2.97
C ASP A 203 0.91 -0.72 -2.44
N VAL A 204 0.20 -1.25 -1.45
CA VAL A 204 -1.02 -0.67 -0.89
C VAL A 204 -0.82 -0.38 0.58
N TRP A 205 -1.14 0.85 0.97
CA TRP A 205 -0.94 1.41 2.29
C TRP A 205 -2.29 1.78 2.91
N PRO A 206 -2.98 0.83 3.57
CA PRO A 206 -4.24 1.13 4.25
C PRO A 206 -3.98 2.00 5.47
N VAL A 207 -4.72 3.09 5.57
CA VAL A 207 -4.74 4.00 6.73
C VAL A 207 -6.19 4.27 7.11
N ASP A 208 -6.46 4.33 8.41
CA ASP A 208 -7.81 4.44 8.95
C ASP A 208 -7.87 5.42 10.12
N GLU A 209 -9.05 5.57 10.71
CA GLU A 209 -9.32 6.50 11.79
C GLU A 209 -8.66 6.15 13.14
N ARG A 210 -7.94 5.03 13.25
CA ARG A 210 -7.27 4.65 14.51
C ARG A 210 -6.22 5.66 14.93
N ALA A 211 -5.62 6.34 13.95
CA ALA A 211 -4.82 7.53 14.15
C ALA A 211 -5.32 8.64 13.22
N MET A 212 -5.44 9.86 13.71
CA MET A 212 -5.79 11.03 12.88
C MET A 212 -4.58 11.61 12.15
N HIS A 213 -3.39 11.09 12.45
CA HIS A 213 -2.14 11.49 11.85
C HIS A 213 -1.31 10.24 11.57
N HIS A 214 -0.92 10.06 10.30
CA HIS A 214 -0.12 8.94 9.83
C HIS A 214 1.14 9.46 9.15
N SER A 215 2.30 8.89 9.50
CA SER A 215 3.57 9.10 8.78
C SER A 215 3.97 7.79 8.13
N ILE A 216 4.12 7.79 6.80
CA ILE A 216 4.39 6.57 6.02
C ILE A 216 5.52 6.79 5.01
N ASP A 217 6.35 5.77 4.85
CA ASP A 217 7.41 5.72 3.85
C ASP A 217 6.97 4.80 2.71
N ILE A 218 6.78 5.34 1.51
CA ILE A 218 6.21 4.63 0.36
C ILE A 218 7.11 4.81 -0.88
N ALA A 219 6.95 3.96 -1.89
CA ALA A 219 7.64 4.15 -3.17
C ALA A 219 6.80 4.98 -4.16
N VAL A 220 7.45 5.57 -5.16
CA VAL A 220 6.73 6.08 -6.34
C VAL A 220 5.86 4.97 -6.92
N ASP A 221 4.65 5.33 -7.34
CA ASP A 221 3.55 4.50 -7.83
C ASP A 221 2.71 3.77 -6.77
N ASP A 222 3.16 3.69 -5.52
CA ASP A 222 2.36 3.11 -4.43
C ASP A 222 1.05 3.87 -4.18
N GLU A 223 0.05 3.16 -3.64
CA GLU A 223 -1.26 3.72 -3.31
C GLU A 223 -1.54 3.70 -1.82
N ILE A 224 -1.92 4.85 -1.28
CA ILE A 224 -2.43 5.02 0.09
C ILE A 224 -3.94 4.90 0.04
N VAL A 225 -4.51 3.95 0.78
CA VAL A 225 -5.96 3.75 0.86
C VAL A 225 -6.44 4.26 2.20
N ILE A 226 -7.16 5.37 2.18
CA ILE A 226 -7.74 6.03 3.35
C ILE A 226 -9.17 5.55 3.54
N ALA A 227 -9.46 5.12 4.77
CA ALA A 227 -10.74 4.60 5.20
C ALA A 227 -11.29 5.43 6.36
N LEU A 228 -12.28 6.30 6.10
CA LEU A 228 -12.80 7.19 7.14
C LEU A 228 -14.31 7.02 7.32
N PRO A 229 -14.81 6.97 8.57
CA PRO A 229 -16.24 7.04 8.83
C PRO A 229 -16.78 8.40 8.35
N GLU A 230 -17.89 8.37 7.64
CA GLU A 230 -18.56 9.57 7.13
C GLU A 230 -20.08 9.41 7.29
N ASN A 231 -20.70 10.32 8.04
CA ASN A 231 -22.16 10.36 8.15
C ASN A 231 -22.74 11.58 7.43
N ARG A 232 -23.19 11.35 6.20
CA ARG A 232 -23.76 12.40 5.34
C ARG A 232 -25.08 13.01 5.85
N THR A 233 -25.78 12.38 6.80
CA THR A 233 -27.01 12.98 7.38
C THR A 233 -26.77 14.09 8.38
N THR A 234 -25.60 14.11 8.99
CA THR A 234 -25.23 15.16 9.94
C THR A 234 -24.96 16.49 9.25
N GLY A 235 -24.88 16.50 7.91
CA GLY A 235 -24.40 17.63 7.12
C GLY A 235 -22.88 17.74 7.05
N PHE A 236 -22.13 16.91 7.78
CA PHE A 236 -20.67 16.87 7.74
C PHE A 236 -20.15 15.81 6.77
N ARG A 237 -19.08 16.15 6.04
CA ARG A 237 -18.32 15.22 5.19
C ARG A 237 -16.84 15.53 5.29
N TRP A 238 -15.99 14.59 4.90
CA TRP A 238 -14.57 14.89 4.72
C TRP A 238 -14.39 15.80 3.50
N LEU A 239 -13.54 16.80 3.60
CA LEU A 239 -13.21 17.75 2.54
C LEU A 239 -11.71 17.70 2.31
N ASP A 240 -11.28 17.59 1.06
CA ASP A 240 -9.89 17.88 0.72
C ASP A 240 -9.62 19.37 0.90
N GLU A 241 -8.33 19.73 0.94
CA GLU A 241 -7.90 21.12 1.12
C GLU A 241 -8.56 22.07 0.09
N THR A 242 -8.72 21.61 -1.15
CA THR A 242 -9.35 22.41 -2.20
C THR A 242 -10.85 22.62 -1.95
N ALA A 243 -11.60 21.57 -1.57
CA ALA A 243 -13.01 21.74 -1.22
C ALA A 243 -13.20 22.54 0.07
N ASN A 244 -12.30 22.41 1.03
CA ASN A 244 -12.35 23.18 2.26
C ASN A 244 -12.11 24.69 2.01
N ARG A 245 -11.15 25.04 1.15
CA ARG A 245 -10.95 26.42 0.68
C ARG A 245 -12.18 26.96 -0.07
N ARG A 246 -12.70 26.19 -1.05
CA ARG A 246 -13.92 26.60 -1.78
C ARG A 246 -15.12 26.82 -0.86
N ARG A 247 -15.24 26.03 0.21
CA ARG A 247 -16.28 26.20 1.23
C ARG A 247 -16.14 27.56 1.93
N ALA A 248 -14.92 27.95 2.32
CA ALA A 248 -14.67 29.23 2.98
C ALA A 248 -15.07 30.44 2.09
N ASP A 249 -15.02 30.28 0.76
CA ASP A 249 -15.41 31.32 -0.20
C ASP A 249 -16.93 31.44 -0.41
N ILE A 250 -17.74 30.52 0.14
CA ILE A 250 -19.20 30.56 0.00
C ILE A 250 -19.73 31.78 0.76
N ARG A 251 -20.28 32.76 0.04
CA ARG A 251 -21.00 33.87 0.66
C ARG A 251 -22.36 33.39 1.15
N ALA A 252 -22.62 33.53 2.45
CA ALA A 252 -23.95 33.30 3.01
C ALA A 252 -24.97 34.17 2.26
N ARG A 253 -25.99 33.53 1.67
CA ARG A 253 -27.14 34.29 1.15
C ARG A 253 -27.83 34.93 2.36
N PRO A 254 -28.19 36.22 2.30
CA PRO A 254 -28.98 36.82 3.37
C PRO A 254 -30.27 36.02 3.52
N ALA A 255 -30.72 35.83 4.76
CA ALA A 255 -31.96 35.12 5.04
C ALA A 255 -33.07 35.71 4.15
N PRO A 256 -33.91 34.86 3.52
CA PRO A 256 -35.06 35.37 2.80
C PRO A 256 -35.87 36.27 3.73
N PRO A 257 -36.45 37.37 3.23
CA PRO A 257 -37.27 38.24 4.05
C PRO A 257 -38.35 37.38 4.74
N PRO A 258 -38.74 37.74 5.98
CA PRO A 258 -39.79 37.02 6.70
C PRO A 258 -40.98 36.85 5.78
N PHE A 259 -41.59 35.66 5.79
CA PHE A 259 -42.72 35.33 4.93
C PHE A 259 -43.73 36.46 5.01
N ALA A 260 -43.82 37.27 3.96
CA ALA A 260 -44.86 38.28 3.88
C ALA A 260 -46.16 37.51 3.86
N GLY A 261 -46.97 37.66 4.93
CA GLY A 261 -48.31 37.09 4.98
C GLY A 261 -49.05 37.36 3.67
N PRO A 262 -49.99 36.48 3.26
CA PRO A 262 -50.58 36.52 1.93
C PRO A 262 -50.98 37.96 1.59
N ARG A 263 -50.23 38.58 0.67
CA ARG A 263 -50.63 39.88 0.11
C ARG A 263 -52.00 39.61 -0.45
N THR A 264 -53.01 40.31 0.08
CA THR A 264 -54.35 40.30 -0.51
C THR A 264 -54.12 40.56 -1.99
N PRO A 265 -54.38 39.57 -2.88
CA PRO A 265 -54.19 39.83 -4.30
C PRO A 265 -55.03 41.06 -4.63
N PRO A 266 -54.54 42.00 -5.46
CA PRO A 266 -55.42 43.05 -5.96
C PRO A 266 -56.67 42.37 -6.48
N ALA A 267 -57.85 42.89 -6.16
CA ALA A 267 -59.14 42.28 -6.50
C ALA A 267 -59.16 41.93 -7.98
N VAL A 268 -58.81 40.68 -8.29
CA VAL A 268 -58.87 40.15 -9.65
C VAL A 268 -60.34 39.83 -9.80
N SER A 269 -61.08 40.65 -10.55
CA SER A 269 -62.42 40.30 -11.01
C SER A 269 -62.35 38.88 -11.57
N ALA A 270 -63.03 37.96 -10.90
CA ALA A 270 -63.07 36.57 -11.28
C ALA A 270 -63.75 36.42 -12.64
N SER A 271 -62.97 36.43 -13.71
CA SER A 271 -63.38 35.78 -14.95
C SER A 271 -63.14 34.29 -14.76
N SER A 272 -64.17 33.58 -14.30
CA SER A 272 -64.17 32.12 -14.29
C SER A 272 -64.27 31.61 -15.74
N ARG A 273 -63.12 31.55 -16.42
CA ARG A 273 -62.96 30.61 -17.54
C ARG A 273 -61.91 29.59 -17.13
N PRO A 274 -62.22 28.28 -17.22
CA PRO A 274 -61.23 27.25 -16.96
C PRO A 274 -60.14 27.41 -18.03
N SER A 275 -58.94 27.82 -17.60
CA SER A 275 -57.77 27.82 -18.47
C SER A 275 -57.49 26.37 -18.86
N ARG A 276 -57.94 25.97 -20.05
CA ARG A 276 -57.51 24.71 -20.68
C ARG A 276 -56.00 24.83 -20.86
N ARG A 277 -55.24 24.10 -20.03
CA ARG A 277 -53.80 23.92 -20.22
C ARG A 277 -53.58 23.42 -21.64
N THR A 278 -52.82 24.14 -22.44
CA THR A 278 -52.53 23.73 -23.81
C THR A 278 -51.47 22.63 -23.79
N ALA A 279 -51.40 21.83 -24.86
CA ALA A 279 -50.36 20.81 -25.00
C ALA A 279 -48.94 21.43 -24.93
N ALA A 280 -48.80 22.72 -25.30
CA ALA A 280 -47.55 23.46 -25.18
C ALA A 280 -47.14 23.69 -23.72
N ASP A 281 -48.08 24.04 -22.84
CA ASP A 281 -47.81 24.27 -21.40
C ASP A 281 -47.40 22.97 -20.70
N VAL A 282 -48.03 21.86 -21.10
CA VAL A 282 -47.70 20.52 -20.58
C VAL A 282 -46.33 20.06 -21.08
N ASN A 283 -45.99 20.32 -22.35
CA ASN A 283 -44.67 20.00 -22.90
C ASN A 283 -43.55 20.85 -22.28
N ALA A 284 -43.81 22.13 -21.99
CA ALA A 284 -42.85 22.99 -21.30
C ALA A 284 -42.57 22.50 -19.86
N ALA A 285 -43.60 22.03 -19.16
CA ALA A 285 -43.44 21.44 -17.83
C ALA A 285 -42.72 20.07 -17.87
N LEU A 286 -42.99 19.23 -18.88
CA LEU A 286 -42.29 17.96 -19.10
C LEU A 286 -40.82 18.14 -19.48
N ALA A 287 -40.46 19.23 -20.14
CA ALA A 287 -39.07 19.55 -20.49
C ALA A 287 -38.19 19.94 -19.29
N LEU A 288 -38.80 20.30 -18.16
CA LEU A 288 -38.11 20.65 -16.91
C LEU A 288 -37.88 19.43 -16.00
N LEU A 289 -38.46 18.28 -16.33
CA LEU A 289 -38.19 17.03 -15.61
C LEU A 289 -36.87 16.42 -16.10
N PRO A 290 -36.00 15.94 -15.19
CA PRO A 290 -34.77 15.26 -15.59
C PRO A 290 -35.12 14.00 -16.40
N ARG A 291 -34.60 13.92 -17.63
CA ARG A 291 -34.80 12.74 -18.49
C ARG A 291 -34.14 11.52 -17.83
N SER A 292 -34.90 10.46 -17.62
CA SER A 292 -34.33 9.14 -17.28
C SER A 292 -33.34 8.72 -18.37
N PRO A 293 -32.15 8.22 -18.02
CA PRO A 293 -31.21 7.73 -19.02
C PRO A 293 -31.79 6.51 -19.72
N GLN A 294 -31.83 6.54 -21.06
CA GLN A 294 -32.07 5.36 -21.87
C GLN A 294 -30.85 4.43 -21.78
N PRO A 295 -31.06 3.10 -21.86
CA PRO A 295 -29.96 2.16 -21.98
C PRO A 295 -29.40 2.25 -23.39
N THR A 296 -28.20 2.81 -23.55
CA THR A 296 -27.42 2.68 -24.77
C THR A 296 -26.26 1.74 -24.51
N ASP A 297 -26.22 0.68 -25.31
CA ASP A 297 -25.11 -0.24 -25.42
C ASP A 297 -23.79 0.47 -25.81
N ASP A 298 -22.72 -0.13 -25.30
CA ASP A 298 -21.30 -0.02 -25.60
C ASP A 298 -20.43 1.16 -25.10
N PRO A 299 -19.19 0.85 -24.66
CA PRO A 299 -18.45 1.66 -23.71
C PRO A 299 -17.52 2.65 -24.43
N LYS A 300 -17.59 3.92 -24.04
CA LYS A 300 -16.55 4.91 -24.32
C LYS A 300 -16.23 5.71 -23.06
N PRO A 301 -15.00 6.22 -22.97
CA PRO A 301 -14.17 6.17 -21.77
C PRO A 301 -14.70 7.09 -20.69
N THR A 302 -14.67 6.57 -19.46
CA THR A 302 -14.94 7.27 -18.21
C THR A 302 -14.28 8.64 -18.18
N ASP A 303 -15.11 9.69 -18.09
CA ASP A 303 -14.68 11.01 -17.69
C ASP A 303 -13.96 10.90 -16.35
N LYS A 304 -12.67 11.23 -16.37
CA LYS A 304 -11.84 11.34 -15.18
C LYS A 304 -12.50 12.33 -14.22
N PRO A 305 -12.57 12.06 -12.90
CA PRO A 305 -12.90 13.11 -11.96
C PRO A 305 -11.87 14.23 -12.13
N ASN A 306 -12.38 15.46 -12.17
CA ASN A 306 -11.64 16.71 -12.32
C ASN A 306 -10.25 16.64 -11.70
N ALA A 307 -9.23 16.76 -12.55
CA ALA A 307 -7.87 17.02 -12.12
C ALA A 307 -7.86 18.27 -11.23
N SER A 308 -7.40 18.11 -9.99
CA SER A 308 -6.96 19.22 -9.18
C SER A 308 -5.94 20.04 -9.98
N PRO A 309 -6.14 21.36 -10.14
CA PRO A 309 -5.16 22.20 -10.82
C PRO A 309 -4.09 22.56 -9.80
N GLU A 310 -3.05 21.73 -9.72
CA GLU A 310 -1.70 21.99 -9.18
C GLU A 310 -1.01 20.62 -9.09
N GLY A 311 0.21 20.49 -9.60
CA GLY A 311 0.96 19.23 -9.69
C GLY A 311 1.36 18.66 -8.33
N GLY A 312 0.38 18.19 -7.55
CA GLY A 312 0.60 17.47 -6.31
C GLY A 312 1.07 16.05 -6.59
N ALA A 313 2.11 15.61 -5.88
CA ALA A 313 2.65 14.27 -6.06
C ALA A 313 1.72 13.15 -5.54
N LEU A 314 0.82 13.46 -4.60
CA LEU A 314 -0.25 12.55 -4.19
C LEU A 314 -1.53 12.87 -4.95
N VAL A 315 -1.91 11.98 -5.87
CA VAL A 315 -3.06 12.18 -6.76
C VAL A 315 -4.20 11.26 -6.33
N VAL A 316 -5.40 11.82 -6.14
CA VAL A 316 -6.62 11.04 -5.89
C VAL A 316 -6.94 10.21 -7.13
N VAL A 317 -6.89 8.88 -7.01
CA VAL A 317 -7.21 7.94 -8.10
C VAL A 317 -8.52 7.19 -7.88
N PHE A 318 -9.05 7.23 -6.66
CA PHE A 318 -10.35 6.67 -6.29
C PHE A 318 -10.94 7.46 -5.12
N ASP A 319 -12.25 7.73 -5.15
CA ASP A 319 -13.00 8.38 -4.09
C ASP A 319 -14.44 7.87 -4.15
N ASP A 320 -14.85 7.10 -3.14
CA ASP A 320 -16.20 6.55 -3.05
C ASP A 320 -16.73 6.62 -1.62
N HIS A 321 -18.05 6.72 -1.49
CA HIS A 321 -18.73 6.66 -0.21
C HIS A 321 -19.76 5.54 -0.26
N GLN A 322 -19.58 4.57 0.62
CA GLN A 322 -20.52 3.48 0.80
C GLN A 322 -21.27 3.67 2.12
N ALA A 323 -22.60 3.71 2.04
CA ALA A 323 -23.47 3.65 3.21
C ALA A 323 -23.40 2.24 3.83
N ASP A 324 -23.26 2.14 5.15
CA ASP A 324 -23.34 0.85 5.84
C ASP A 324 -24.75 0.29 5.63
N SER A 325 -24.84 -0.84 4.94
CA SER A 325 -26.12 -1.52 4.68
C SER A 325 -26.55 -2.43 5.82
N ASP A 326 -25.66 -2.70 6.79
CA ASP A 326 -25.82 -3.69 7.85
C ASP A 326 -25.76 -3.08 9.25
N ASP A 327 -26.71 -3.53 10.05
CA ASP A 327 -26.93 -3.28 11.47
C ASP A 327 -25.72 -3.76 12.30
N ARG A 328 -24.67 -2.94 12.42
CA ARG A 328 -23.63 -3.14 13.43
C ARG A 328 -24.00 -2.41 14.71
N ASP A 329 -23.95 -3.19 15.78
CA ASP A 329 -24.35 -2.95 17.17
C ASP A 329 -24.39 -1.45 17.54
N ALA A 330 -25.61 -0.89 17.57
CA ALA A 330 -25.88 0.52 17.86
C ALA A 330 -25.20 1.01 19.17
N ARG A 331 -24.83 0.10 20.07
CA ARG A 331 -24.10 0.35 21.31
C ARG A 331 -22.63 0.76 21.10
N GLU A 332 -21.93 0.23 20.11
CA GLU A 332 -20.57 0.69 19.76
C GLU A 332 -20.61 2.08 19.15
N VAL A 333 -21.57 2.32 18.24
CA VAL A 333 -21.82 3.63 17.63
C VAL A 333 -22.15 4.70 18.69
N VAL A 334 -22.94 4.36 19.71
CA VAL A 334 -23.27 5.27 20.83
C VAL A 334 -22.07 5.51 21.74
N ARG A 335 -21.24 4.50 22.00
CA ARG A 335 -19.97 4.70 22.74
C ARG A 335 -19.04 5.64 21.98
N HIS A 336 -18.94 5.48 20.67
CA HIS A 336 -18.12 6.32 19.79
C HIS A 336 -18.62 7.78 19.71
N ARG A 337 -19.95 7.99 19.72
CA ARG A 337 -20.56 9.33 19.81
C ARG A 337 -20.09 10.11 21.05
N ARG A 338 -19.91 9.44 22.20
CA ARG A 338 -19.49 10.09 23.46
C ARG A 338 -18.01 10.45 23.47
N THR A 339 -17.17 9.66 22.80
CA THR A 339 -15.73 9.92 22.68
C THR A 339 -15.44 11.08 21.74
N ILE A 340 -16.15 11.18 20.60
CA ILE A 340 -16.01 12.29 19.64
C ILE A 340 -16.58 13.60 20.21
N ALA A 341 -17.65 13.52 21.01
CA ALA A 341 -18.29 14.70 21.61
C ALA A 341 -17.62 15.21 22.92
N GLY A 342 -16.41 14.75 23.25
CA GLY A 342 -15.58 15.37 24.30
C GLY A 342 -16.10 15.28 25.73
N SER A 343 -16.95 14.30 26.08
CA SER A 343 -17.52 14.19 27.43
C SER A 343 -16.87 13.06 28.26
N VAL A 344 -15.90 13.42 29.12
CA VAL A 344 -15.27 12.66 30.24
C VAL A 344 -14.00 11.84 29.91
N PRO A 345 -12.94 11.85 30.77
CA PRO A 345 -11.65 11.19 30.51
C PRO A 345 -11.72 9.65 30.60
N VAL A 346 -10.87 9.00 29.80
CA VAL A 346 -10.69 7.54 29.76
C VAL A 346 -9.94 7.05 31.01
N PRO A 347 -10.48 6.08 31.80
CA PRO A 347 -9.73 5.44 32.87
C PRO A 347 -8.78 4.36 32.33
N PRO A 348 -7.69 4.01 33.04
CA PRO A 348 -6.67 3.10 32.53
C PRO A 348 -7.18 1.66 32.43
N ALA A 349 -6.70 0.96 31.40
CA ALA A 349 -7.06 -0.40 31.08
C ALA A 349 -6.61 -1.39 32.17
N THR A 350 -7.57 -2.15 32.70
CA THR A 350 -7.30 -3.39 33.44
C THR A 350 -7.89 -4.59 32.71
N THR A 351 -7.02 -5.55 32.48
CA THR A 351 -7.22 -6.96 32.13
C THR A 351 -8.27 -7.65 33.02
N ASP A 352 -9.27 -8.31 32.43
CA ASP A 352 -9.49 -9.76 32.52
C ASP A 352 -10.87 -10.22 31.96
N ARG A 353 -10.80 -11.04 30.90
CA ARG A 353 -11.53 -12.32 30.73
C ARG A 353 -13.07 -12.36 30.48
N PRO A 354 -13.67 -13.53 30.12
CA PRO A 354 -14.11 -13.88 28.76
C PRO A 354 -15.63 -14.17 28.65
N VAL A 355 -16.18 -14.34 27.44
CA VAL A 355 -17.48 -15.02 27.26
C VAL A 355 -17.47 -15.95 26.04
N ASP A 356 -17.86 -17.19 26.32
CA ASP A 356 -18.02 -18.35 25.45
C ASP A 356 -19.43 -18.44 24.82
N LEU A 357 -19.47 -19.11 23.66
CA LEU A 357 -20.47 -20.04 23.13
C LEU A 357 -21.94 -19.62 22.84
N ALA A 358 -22.36 -20.04 21.63
CA ALA A 358 -23.54 -20.84 21.31
C ALA A 358 -24.56 -20.24 20.30
N SER A 359 -24.85 -21.11 19.34
CA SER A 359 -25.86 -21.18 18.29
C SER A 359 -27.30 -20.84 18.67
N GLU A 360 -28.08 -20.32 17.71
CA GLU A 360 -29.31 -20.96 17.21
C GLU A 360 -29.90 -20.25 15.97
N ASP A 361 -30.56 -21.05 15.15
CA ASP A 361 -31.28 -20.75 13.91
C ASP A 361 -32.38 -19.69 14.07
N GLU A 362 -32.52 -18.79 13.09
CA GLU A 362 -33.86 -18.39 12.63
C GLU A 362 -33.87 -17.95 11.17
N ARG A 363 -34.89 -18.46 10.46
CA ARG A 363 -35.01 -18.47 9.01
C ARG A 363 -35.62 -17.17 8.47
N THR A 364 -35.28 -16.90 7.20
CA THR A 364 -36.11 -16.21 6.18
C THR A 364 -36.30 -14.70 6.30
N SER A 365 -35.65 -13.96 5.40
CA SER A 365 -36.34 -13.13 4.40
C SER A 365 -35.34 -12.52 3.41
N LEU A 366 -35.60 -12.68 2.12
CA LEU A 366 -34.84 -12.03 1.04
C LEU A 366 -34.96 -10.50 1.17
N PRO A 367 -33.87 -9.72 1.14
CA PRO A 367 -33.96 -8.27 1.22
C PRO A 367 -34.48 -7.70 -0.09
N ASN A 368 -35.64 -7.05 -0.01
CA ASN A 368 -36.31 -6.34 -1.10
C ASN A 368 -35.42 -5.16 -1.57
N THR A 369 -34.77 -5.34 -2.71
CA THR A 369 -33.96 -4.33 -3.41
C THR A 369 -34.87 -3.34 -4.13
N ARG A 370 -35.25 -2.23 -3.47
CA ARG A 370 -35.61 -0.92 -4.08
C ARG A 370 -36.24 0.03 -3.05
N THR A 371 -35.46 0.46 -2.08
CA THR A 371 -35.78 1.67 -1.31
C THR A 371 -34.58 2.60 -1.40
N PRO A 372 -34.69 3.83 -1.93
CA PRO A 372 -33.61 4.79 -1.86
C PRO A 372 -33.34 5.09 -0.38
N ARG A 373 -32.27 4.49 0.16
CA ARG A 373 -31.85 4.68 1.55
C ARG A 373 -31.13 6.03 1.63
N ILE A 374 -31.89 7.08 1.89
CA ILE A 374 -31.37 8.43 2.11
C ILE A 374 -30.72 8.45 3.48
N GLY A 375 -29.39 8.60 3.54
CA GLY A 375 -28.73 9.04 4.76
C GLY A 375 -28.29 7.96 5.76
N ALA A 376 -27.76 6.84 5.29
CA ALA A 376 -27.08 5.93 6.22
C ALA A 376 -25.67 6.46 6.57
N THR A 377 -25.28 6.31 7.85
CA THR A 377 -23.87 6.36 8.27
C THR A 377 -23.07 5.42 7.38
N GLY A 378 -21.92 5.84 6.91
CA GLY A 378 -21.12 5.04 6.00
C GLY A 378 -19.63 5.26 6.20
N ARG A 379 -18.87 4.74 5.24
CA ARG A 379 -17.44 4.97 5.14
C ARG A 379 -17.12 5.59 3.79
N ARG A 380 -16.24 6.59 3.82
CA ARG A 380 -15.59 7.14 2.64
C ARG A 380 -14.25 6.47 2.46
N TRP A 381 -14.01 6.01 1.25
CA TRP A 381 -12.79 5.36 0.81
C TRP A 381 -12.11 6.25 -0.22
N LEU A 382 -10.84 6.55 0.00
CA LEU A 382 -10.06 7.40 -0.89
C LEU A 382 -8.73 6.69 -1.19
N ALA A 383 -8.33 6.60 -2.45
CA ALA A 383 -7.01 6.11 -2.82
C ALA A 383 -6.16 7.25 -3.39
N LEU A 384 -4.98 7.45 -2.81
CA LEU A 384 -3.99 8.42 -3.24
C LEU A 384 -2.81 7.68 -3.88
N ARG A 385 -2.47 7.97 -5.12
CA ARG A 385 -1.27 7.44 -5.79
C ARG A 385 -0.11 8.41 -5.65
N ALA A 386 1.05 7.90 -5.27
CA ALA A 386 2.30 8.65 -5.32
C ALA A 386 2.84 8.70 -6.76
N THR A 387 2.98 9.89 -7.31
CA THR A 387 3.41 10.12 -8.71
C THR A 387 4.78 10.80 -8.81
N ALA A 388 5.31 11.32 -7.70
CA ALA A 388 6.64 11.90 -7.62
C ALA A 388 7.27 11.62 -6.24
N GLU A 389 8.60 11.60 -6.20
CA GLU A 389 9.39 11.49 -4.97
C GLU A 389 9.38 12.78 -4.13
N GLY A 390 9.64 12.67 -2.84
CA GLY A 390 9.71 13.80 -1.91
C GLY A 390 8.81 13.62 -0.69
N HIS A 391 8.65 14.68 0.09
CA HIS A 391 7.78 14.69 1.27
C HIS A 391 6.48 15.42 0.93
N PHE A 392 5.35 14.74 1.17
CA PHE A 392 4.03 15.27 0.86
C PHE A 392 3.08 15.12 2.04
N THR A 393 2.23 16.12 2.23
CA THR A 393 1.18 16.09 3.24
C THR A 393 -0.18 16.15 2.56
N TYR A 394 -1.07 15.24 2.92
CA TYR A 394 -2.46 15.24 2.48
C TYR A 394 -3.39 15.39 3.68
N VAL A 395 -4.25 16.41 3.63
CA VAL A 395 -5.13 16.78 4.74
C VAL A 395 -6.59 16.68 4.32
N LEU A 396 -7.38 16.02 5.17
CA LEU A 396 -8.83 15.94 5.06
C LEU A 396 -9.47 16.64 6.28
N HIS A 397 -10.47 17.48 6.01
CA HIS A 397 -11.20 18.24 7.02
C HIS A 397 -12.63 17.71 7.16
N TYR A 398 -13.04 17.25 8.34
CA TYR A 398 -14.42 16.83 8.58
C TYR A 398 -15.29 18.04 8.89
N ALA A 399 -16.14 18.43 7.94
CA ALA A 399 -16.68 19.78 7.89
C ALA A 399 -18.04 19.85 7.16
N ALA A 400 -18.87 20.85 7.51
CA ALA A 400 -20.16 21.09 6.87
C ALA A 400 -19.99 21.88 5.56
N PRO A 401 -20.22 21.29 4.36
CA PRO A 401 -19.83 21.89 3.08
C PRO A 401 -20.44 23.25 2.74
N HIS A 402 -21.53 23.61 3.42
CA HIS A 402 -22.36 24.78 3.11
C HIS A 402 -22.31 25.86 4.18
N GLU A 403 -21.53 25.65 5.25
CA GLU A 403 -21.39 26.62 6.34
C GLU A 403 -19.96 27.18 6.32
N PRO A 404 -19.68 28.32 5.67
CA PRO A 404 -18.31 28.82 5.50
C PRO A 404 -17.58 29.08 6.84
N ASP A 405 -18.31 29.58 7.84
CA ASP A 405 -17.73 30.05 9.11
C ASP A 405 -17.60 28.95 10.17
N HIS A 406 -18.11 27.75 9.92
CA HIS A 406 -18.09 26.68 10.91
C HIS A 406 -16.74 25.94 10.88
N PRO A 407 -15.98 25.84 12.01
CA PRO A 407 -14.69 25.15 12.02
C PRO A 407 -14.84 23.67 11.66
N ALA A 408 -13.77 23.07 11.12
CA ALA A 408 -13.73 21.62 10.91
C ALA A 408 -13.80 20.90 12.27
N ALA A 409 -14.65 19.89 12.37
CA ALA A 409 -14.87 19.11 13.57
C ALA A 409 -13.72 18.10 13.83
N ALA A 410 -13.03 17.68 12.77
CA ALA A 410 -11.84 16.84 12.86
C ALA A 410 -10.92 17.08 11.65
N THR A 411 -9.65 16.77 11.81
CA THR A 411 -8.65 16.80 10.73
C THR A 411 -7.94 15.46 10.67
N PHE A 412 -7.82 14.90 9.48
CA PHE A 412 -7.06 13.68 9.22
C PHE A 412 -5.88 14.02 8.32
N THR A 413 -4.69 13.64 8.74
CA THR A 413 -3.43 14.01 8.08
C THR A 413 -2.63 12.77 7.71
N VAL A 414 -2.14 12.72 6.47
CA VAL A 414 -1.16 11.74 6.02
C VAL A 414 0.08 12.48 5.58
N GLU A 415 1.21 12.19 6.21
CA GLU A 415 2.54 12.58 5.80
C GLU A 415 3.20 11.39 5.10
N ALA A 416 3.56 11.56 3.83
CA ALA A 416 4.17 10.53 3.01
C ALA A 416 5.58 10.96 2.59
N THR A 417 6.58 10.16 2.94
CA THR A 417 7.92 10.22 2.36
C THR A 417 7.96 9.25 1.18
N VAL A 418 8.06 9.78 -0.03
CA VAL A 418 8.04 9.00 -1.27
C VAL A 418 9.46 8.79 -1.78
N GLU A 419 9.91 7.53 -1.77
CA GLU A 419 11.22 7.11 -2.27
C GLU A 419 11.21 6.94 -3.80
N PRO A 420 12.30 7.33 -4.49
CA PRO A 420 12.46 7.05 -5.91
C PRO A 420 12.61 5.55 -6.21
N GLN A 421 12.46 5.23 -7.49
CA GLN A 421 12.84 3.92 -8.01
C GLN A 421 14.35 3.66 -7.81
N PRO A 422 14.77 2.41 -7.53
CA PRO A 422 16.18 2.07 -7.28
C PRO A 422 17.16 2.50 -8.36
N GLU A 423 16.76 2.40 -9.62
CA GLU A 423 17.58 2.83 -10.76
C GLU A 423 17.92 4.32 -10.67
N LEU A 424 16.93 5.16 -10.38
CA LEU A 424 17.12 6.60 -10.25
C LEU A 424 17.99 6.95 -9.04
N ALA A 425 17.78 6.26 -7.91
CA ALA A 425 18.60 6.41 -6.72
C ALA A 425 20.07 6.04 -7.00
N ASN A 426 20.31 4.90 -7.66
CA ASN A 426 21.67 4.45 -8.00
C ASN A 426 22.35 5.41 -8.98
N ARG A 427 21.64 5.90 -10.00
CA ARG A 427 22.17 6.89 -10.95
C ARG A 427 22.61 8.17 -10.24
N ARG A 428 21.82 8.66 -9.29
CA ARG A 428 22.18 9.86 -8.50
C ARG A 428 23.43 9.64 -7.67
N ARG A 429 23.53 8.47 -7.02
CA ARG A 429 24.73 8.09 -6.27
C ARG A 429 25.97 8.13 -7.15
N LEU A 430 25.91 7.52 -8.34
CA LEU A 430 27.03 7.53 -9.30
C LEU A 430 27.43 8.95 -9.76
N LEU A 431 26.45 9.85 -9.96
CA LEU A 431 26.72 11.23 -10.35
C LEU A 431 27.27 12.11 -9.22
N GLN A 432 27.11 11.69 -7.96
CA GLN A 432 27.63 12.38 -6.79
C GLN A 432 29.06 11.93 -6.44
N VAL A 433 29.57 10.86 -7.09
CA VAL A 433 30.97 10.44 -6.93
C VAL A 433 31.86 11.46 -7.62
N ASP A 434 32.81 12.02 -6.88
CA ASP A 434 33.84 12.87 -7.44
C ASP A 434 34.78 12.02 -8.31
N LEU A 435 34.77 12.24 -9.62
CA LEU A 435 35.61 11.51 -10.58
C LEU A 435 37.10 11.92 -10.50
N SER A 436 37.45 12.86 -9.61
CA SER A 436 38.83 13.27 -9.36
C SER A 436 39.54 12.49 -8.24
N ASP A 437 38.80 11.69 -7.45
CA ASP A 437 39.37 10.73 -6.50
C ASP A 437 39.77 9.44 -7.23
N ASP A 438 40.74 9.57 -8.15
CA ASP A 438 41.55 8.44 -8.60
C ASP A 438 42.56 8.15 -7.49
N THR A 439 42.14 7.44 -6.44
CA THR A 439 43.09 6.88 -5.47
C THR A 439 43.95 5.85 -6.20
N GLY A 440 45.06 6.36 -6.72
CA GLY A 440 45.90 5.72 -7.70
C GLY A 440 46.36 4.32 -7.30
N ASP A 441 45.90 3.35 -8.07
CA ASP A 441 46.63 2.11 -8.26
C ASP A 441 47.72 2.38 -9.29
N ASN A 442 48.84 2.96 -8.84
CA ASN A 442 49.99 3.27 -9.68
C ASN A 442 50.81 1.97 -9.88
N PRO A 443 50.78 1.31 -11.06
CA PRO A 443 51.41 -0.01 -11.22
C PRO A 443 52.93 0.05 -11.45
N THR A 444 53.57 1.21 -11.22
CA THR A 444 54.93 1.47 -11.74
C THR A 444 56.08 1.32 -10.75
N ALA A 445 55.87 0.72 -9.57
CA ALA A 445 56.94 0.54 -8.58
C ALA A 445 57.21 -0.91 -8.16
N ARG A 446 57.29 -1.85 -9.11
CA ARG A 446 57.97 -3.14 -8.91
C ARG A 446 58.66 -3.61 -10.18
N ASN A 447 59.80 -2.99 -10.48
CA ASN A 447 60.90 -3.65 -11.17
C ASN A 447 62.16 -2.82 -10.93
N ASP A 448 62.94 -3.22 -9.94
CA ASP A 448 64.37 -2.98 -9.97
C ASP A 448 65.10 -4.26 -9.53
N PRO A 449 65.79 -4.96 -10.44
CA PRO A 449 66.71 -6.04 -10.10
C PRO A 449 68.11 -5.44 -9.83
N GLN A 450 68.82 -6.02 -8.84
CA GLN A 450 70.23 -5.80 -8.47
C GLN A 450 70.51 -4.84 -7.28
N ARG A 451 70.70 -5.42 -6.09
CA ARG A 451 72.05 -5.65 -5.52
C ARG A 451 72.01 -6.58 -4.31
#